data_AF-A0A1V5Z3E9-F1
#
_entry.id   AF-A0A1V5Z3E9-F1
#
_cell.length_a   1.000
_cell.length_b   1.000
_cell.length_c   1.000
_cell.angle_alpha   90.00
_cell.angle_beta   90.00
_cell.angle_gamma   90.00
#
_symmetry.space_group_name_H-M   'P 1'
#
loop_
_entity.id
_entity.type
_entity.pdbx_description
1 polymer ?
#
loop_
_entity_poly.entity_id
_entity_poly.type
_entity_poly.pdbx_seq_one_letter_code
_entity_poly.pdbx_strand_id
1 'polypeptide(L)' 'MTFSVGSNDGIKAWANGELAFELPVSRGRKAVRHQNQFPVPLRAGENRILVKLTNLGSNWQLYCAVEDSAREFRFAPGW' A
#
# COMPACT_ATOMS: atom_id res chain seq x y z
N MET A 1 -0.97 -12.90 -3.44
CA MET A 1 -1.29 -11.49 -3.75
C MET A 1 -0.07 -10.63 -3.47
N THR A 2 0.28 -9.74 -4.39
CA THR A 2 1.36 -8.77 -4.17
C THR A 2 0.75 -7.39 -4.03
N PHE A 3 1.00 -6.73 -2.90
CA PHE A 3 0.68 -5.32 -2.74
C PHE A 3 1.88 -4.49 -3.17
N SER A 4 1.62 -3.36 -3.81
CA SER A 4 2.66 -2.41 -4.15
C SER A 4 2.30 -1.00 -3.71
N VAL A 5 3.29 -0.33 -3.12
CA VAL A 5 3.16 1.06 -2.68
C VAL A 5 4.35 1.89 -3.15
N GLY A 6 4.05 3.12 -3.55
CA GLY A 6 5.02 4.17 -3.82
C GLY A 6 4.67 5.41 -3.04
N SER A 7 5.65 6.07 -2.44
CA SER A 7 5.40 7.20 -1.54
C SER A 7 6.41 8.32 -1.73
N ASN A 8 5.94 9.55 -1.56
CA ASN A 8 6.81 10.72 -1.56
C ASN A 8 7.68 10.77 -0.30
N ASP A 9 7.06 10.60 0.85
CA ASP A 9 7.73 10.53 2.15
C ASP A 9 7.60 9.11 2.75
N GLY A 10 7.67 9.00 4.08
CA GLY A 10 7.52 7.74 4.80
C GLY A 10 6.13 7.14 4.65
N ILE A 11 6.06 5.82 4.73
CA ILE A 11 4.83 5.05 4.53
C ILE A 11 4.75 3.86 5.48
N LYS A 12 3.54 3.57 5.94
CA LYS A 12 3.19 2.30 6.58
C LYS A 12 1.93 1.74 5.93
N ALA A 13 1.88 0.43 5.76
CA ALA A 13 0.71 -0.28 5.28
C ALA A 13 0.37 -1.42 6.24
N TRP A 14 -0.93 -1.57 6.49
CA TRP A 14 -1.49 -2.63 7.32
C TRP A 14 -2.49 -3.44 6.51
N ALA A 15 -2.57 -4.73 6.82
CA ALA A 15 -3.58 -5.64 6.34
C ALA A 15 -4.27 -6.28 7.54
N ASN A 16 -5.60 -6.16 7.61
CA ASN A 16 -6.42 -6.69 8.70
C ASN A 16 -5.96 -6.26 10.11
N GLY A 17 -5.38 -5.06 10.23
CA GLY A 17 -4.88 -4.50 11.49
C GLY A 17 -3.41 -4.83 11.79
N GLU A 18 -2.80 -5.75 11.04
CA GLU A 18 -1.40 -6.13 11.20
C GLU A 18 -0.49 -5.33 10.28
N LEU A 19 0.68 -4.90 10.77
CA LEU A 19 1.63 -4.15 9.97
C LEU A 19 2.23 -5.05 8.89
N ALA A 20 1.95 -4.73 7.63
CA ALA A 20 2.41 -5.50 6.47
C ALA A 20 3.67 -4.89 5.85
N PHE A 21 3.82 -3.58 5.92
CA PHE A 21 4.97 -2.88 5.35
C PHE A 21 5.24 -1.55 6.06
N GLU A 22 6.51 -1.21 6.23
CA GLU A 22 6.93 0.08 6.75
C GLU A 22 8.21 0.52 6.05
N LEU A 23 8.25 1.79 5.65
CA LEU A 23 9.43 2.44 5.12
C LEU A 23 9.51 3.87 5.65
N PRO A 24 10.29 4.13 6.71
CA PRO A 24 10.60 5.48 7.15
C PRO A 24 11.57 6.13 6.15
N VAL A 25 11.47 7.44 6.00
CA VAL A 25 12.45 8.23 5.22
C VAL A 25 12.77 9.52 5.96
N SER A 26 14.00 10.01 5.79
CA SER A 26 14.45 11.28 6.38
C SER A 26 14.29 12.50 5.46
N ARG A 27 13.89 12.28 4.20
CA ARG A 27 13.66 13.33 3.20
C ARG A 27 12.64 12.87 2.16
N GLY A 28 11.94 13.84 1.56
CA GLY A 28 11.03 13.58 0.44
C GLY A 28 11.76 13.08 -0.80
N ARG A 29 11.07 12.21 -1.55
CA ARG A 29 11.52 11.57 -2.80
C ARG A 29 10.34 11.46 -3.76
N LYS A 30 10.53 11.34 -5.07
CA LYS A 30 9.38 11.11 -5.96
C LYS A 30 8.76 9.73 -5.70
N ALA A 31 7.43 9.64 -5.61
CA ALA A 31 6.73 8.36 -5.61
C ALA A 31 6.81 7.73 -7.01
N VAL A 32 7.04 6.42 -7.08
CA VAL A 32 7.09 5.67 -8.34
C VAL A 32 6.08 4.52 -8.27
N ARG A 33 5.42 4.20 -9.40
CA ARG A 33 4.56 3.02 -9.50
C ARG A 33 5.37 1.76 -9.20
N HIS A 34 4.79 0.85 -8.42
CA HIS A 34 5.43 -0.42 -8.03
C HIS A 34 6.78 -0.29 -7.31
N GLN A 35 7.06 0.85 -6.67
CA GLN A 35 8.35 1.13 -6.01
C GLN A 35 8.70 0.11 -4.93
N ASN A 36 7.75 -0.22 -4.06
CA ASN A 36 7.92 -1.22 -3.02
C ASN A 36 6.82 -2.26 -3.20
N GLN A 37 7.21 -3.53 -3.31
CA GLN A 37 6.31 -4.66 -3.45
C GLN A 37 6.48 -5.58 -2.25
N PHE A 38 5.38 -6.05 -1.66
CA PHE A 38 5.41 -6.94 -0.52
C PHE A 38 4.21 -7.91 -0.56
N PRO A 39 4.39 -9.15 -0.08
CA PRO A 39 3.28 -10.09 0.04
C PRO A 39 2.35 -9.64 1.16
N VAL A 40 1.06 -9.86 0.97
CA VAL A 40 0.06 -9.70 2.04
C VAL A 40 -0.75 -11.00 2.13
N PRO A 41 -0.78 -11.65 3.30
CA PRO A 41 -1.65 -12.80 3.50
C PRO A 41 -3.10 -12.31 3.58
N LEU A 42 -3.87 -12.56 2.53
CA LEU A 42 -5.30 -12.30 2.52
C LEU A 42 -6.04 -13.48 3.13
N ARG A 43 -7.16 -13.20 3.80
CA ARG A 43 -8.09 -14.22 4.31
C ARG A 43 -9.33 -14.31 3.45
N ALA A 44 -10.09 -15.40 3.56
CA ALA A 44 -11.40 -15.50 2.93
C ALA A 44 -12.33 -14.37 3.41
N GLY A 45 -13.12 -13.80 2.49
CA GLY A 45 -14.02 -12.68 2.79
C GLY A 45 -13.34 -11.31 2.74
N GLU A 46 -13.80 -10.38 3.59
CA GLU A 46 -13.31 -9.00 3.59
C GLU A 46 -11.90 -8.87 4.18
N ASN A 47 -11.04 -8.15 3.45
CA ASN A 47 -9.71 -7.78 3.89
C ASN A 47 -9.60 -6.26 3.97
N ARG A 48 -9.31 -5.74 5.15
CA ARG A 48 -9.15 -4.29 5.37
C ARG A 48 -7.70 -3.90 5.15
N ILE A 49 -7.47 -3.03 4.18
CA ILE A 49 -6.15 -2.46 3.91
C ILE A 49 -6.14 -1.02 4.39
N LEU A 50 -5.10 -0.64 5.13
CA LEU A 50 -4.85 0.73 5.56
C LEU A 50 -3.47 1.13 5.10
N VAL A 51 -3.36 2.31 4.47
CA VAL A 51 -2.08 2.92 4.12
C VAL A 51 -2.03 4.28 4.78
N LYS A 52 -0.95 4.57 5.51
CA LYS A 52 -0.67 5.90 6.06
C LYS A 52 0.65 6.42 5.55
N LEU A 53 0.67 7.71 5.27
CA LEU A 53 1.83 8.45 4.84
C LEU A 53 2.22 9.45 5.92
N THR A 54 3.51 9.66 6.12
CA THR A 54 3.98 10.93 6.67
C THR A 54 4.00 11.96 5.55
N ASN A 55 3.78 13.24 5.85
CA ASN A 55 4.10 14.35 4.95
C ASN A 55 5.12 15.22 5.67
N LEU A 56 6.34 15.31 5.14
CA LEU A 56 7.42 16.10 5.73
C LEU A 56 7.34 17.58 5.34
N GLY A 57 6.42 17.94 4.44
CA GLY A 57 6.12 19.31 4.02
C GLY A 57 5.80 19.40 2.52
N SER A 58 5.15 20.49 2.12
CA SER A 58 4.73 20.72 0.71
C SER A 58 3.77 19.64 0.18
N ASN A 59 3.95 19.20 -1.06
CA ASN A 59 3.07 18.25 -1.74
C ASN A 59 3.28 16.83 -1.23
N TRP A 60 2.33 15.94 -1.51
CA TRP A 60 2.42 14.52 -1.20
C TRP A 60 2.06 13.68 -2.44
N GLN A 61 2.55 12.44 -2.48
CA GLN A 61 2.28 11.50 -3.58
C GLN A 61 2.12 10.08 -3.03
N LEU A 62 1.16 9.34 -3.59
CA LEU A 62 0.89 7.95 -3.28
C LEU A 62 0.62 7.17 -4.57
N TYR A 63 1.25 6.02 -4.69
CA TYR A 63 0.77 4.92 -5.53
C TYR A 63 0.41 3.75 -4.61
N CYS A 64 -0.76 3.17 -4.83
CA CYS A 64 -1.17 1.92 -4.20
C CYS A 64 -1.80 1.06 -5.27
N ALA A 65 -1.32 -0.16 -5.43
CA ALA A 65 -1.88 -1.12 -6.36
C ALA A 65 -1.82 -2.52 -5.76
N VAL A 66 -2.79 -3.34 -6.15
CA VAL A 66 -2.81 -4.76 -5.82
C VAL A 66 -2.68 -5.54 -7.11
N GLU A 67 -1.72 -6.46 -7.13
CA GLU A 67 -1.49 -7.35 -8.25
C GLU A 67 -2.01 -8.74 -7.92
N ASP A 68 -2.98 -9.15 -8.72
CA ASP A 68 -3.61 -10.46 -8.71
C ASP A 68 -3.33 -11.19 -10.03
N SER A 69 -2.16 -11.80 -10.14
CA SER A 69 -1.78 -12.54 -11.35
C SER A 69 -2.71 -13.73 -11.61
N ALA A 70 -3.39 -14.26 -10.57
CA ALA A 70 -4.32 -15.38 -10.66
C ALA A 70 -5.76 -14.95 -11.05
N ARG A 71 -6.08 -13.66 -10.95
CA ARG A 71 -7.42 -13.08 -11.25
C ARG A 71 -8.55 -13.70 -10.41
N GLU A 72 -8.26 -14.05 -9.17
CA GLU A 72 -9.19 -14.65 -8.22
C GLU A 72 -10.03 -13.59 -7.47
N PHE A 73 -9.54 -12.36 -7.36
CA PHE A 73 -10.18 -11.32 -6.56
C PHE A 73 -11.14 -10.45 -7.39
N ARG A 74 -12.21 -10.01 -6.71
CA ARG A 74 -13.17 -9.02 -7.22
C ARG A 74 -13.22 -7.86 -6.25
N PHE A 75 -13.22 -6.63 -6.76
CA PHE A 75 -13.55 -5.47 -5.92
C PHE A 75 -15.01 -5.61 -5.47
N ALA A 76 -15.25 -5.51 -4.16
CA ALA A 76 -16.60 -5.53 -3.63
C ALA A 76 -17.38 -4.33 -4.22
N PRO A 77 -18.57 -4.53 -4.78
CA PRO A 77 -19.40 -3.42 -5.24
C PRO A 77 -19.88 -2.60 -4.02
N GLY A 78 -19.80 -1.27 -4.10
CA GLY A 78 -20.40 -0.37 -3.09
C GLY A 78 -19.46 0.54 -2.32
N TRP A 79 -18.52 1.20 -3.00
CA TRP A 79 -17.87 2.42 -2.51
C TRP A 79 -18.23 3.58 -3.44
#